data_AF-A0A956GVA2-F1
#
_entry.id   AF-A0A956GVA2-F1
#
_cell.length_a   1.000
_cell.length_b   1.000
_cell.length_c   1.000
_cell.angle_alpha   90.00
_cell.angle_beta   90.00
_cell.angle_gamma   90.00
#
_symmetry.space_group_name_H-M   'P 1'
#
loop_
_entity.id
_entity.type
_entity.pdbx_description
1 polymer ?
#
loop_
_entity_poly.entity_id
_entity_poly.type
_entity_poly.pdbx_seq_one_letter_code
_entity_poly.pdbx_strand_id
1 'polypeptide(L)'
;LRVATALQTLPKIADALARGAQSYSAVRELTRVGRDDTEAAWLTAAAGKTVHEIEAMVAGRRPGDLPGAEVDPAEIRRSLSLEIGPETLALWRDARLALELERGGAISDDELLATMCRELLGGGRAAAAGDARPAGRAAYQIALTVCPSCDRTTQDGGGRAIEVPPAVGARARCDATVLGRVDGDDVGRAAQTVPPRIRRAVIARDHGRCRVPGCRSSRFVEVHHVQPRAQGGRHTMDNLISLCGGHHDAVHAGRLRIARAASGEPTFTHADGRPYGAPAPMTTRTRHGAGRASADASRSGSHDDSRGDVEQALREMGFPAAEARAAAAACAGHVGQPLEELVRRALRAAHQP
;
A
#
# COMPACT_ATOMS: atom_id res chain seq x y z
N LEU A 1 -12.37 8.68 -16.88
CA LEU A 1 -12.49 10.08 -16.41
C LEU A 1 -11.13 10.78 -16.24
N ARG A 2 -10.14 10.21 -15.52
CA ARG A 2 -8.81 10.85 -15.29
C ARG A 2 -8.17 11.48 -16.54
N VAL A 3 -8.02 10.71 -17.62
CA VAL A 3 -7.34 11.17 -18.84
C VAL A 3 -8.07 12.36 -19.46
N ALA A 4 -9.40 12.27 -19.60
CA ALA A 4 -10.22 13.36 -20.16
C ALA A 4 -10.10 14.65 -19.34
N THR A 5 -10.07 14.57 -18.00
CA THR A 5 -9.85 15.74 -17.14
C THR A 5 -8.43 16.28 -17.28
N ALA A 6 -7.41 15.42 -17.31
CA ALA A 6 -6.01 15.84 -17.45
C ALA A 6 -5.73 16.53 -18.79
N LEU A 7 -6.38 16.09 -19.88
CA LEU A 7 -6.22 16.71 -21.20
C LEU A 7 -6.76 18.15 -21.27
N GLN A 8 -7.65 18.56 -20.36
CA GLN A 8 -8.11 19.95 -20.28
C GLN A 8 -6.99 20.91 -19.87
N THR A 9 -5.99 20.42 -19.13
CA THR A 9 -4.86 21.21 -18.65
C THR A 9 -3.55 20.87 -19.36
N LEU A 10 -3.59 20.02 -20.39
CA LEU A 10 -2.42 19.53 -21.14
C LEU A 10 -2.67 19.68 -22.65
N PRO A 11 -2.70 20.92 -23.17
CA PRO A 11 -3.12 21.19 -24.55
C PRO A 11 -2.19 20.55 -25.58
N LYS A 12 -0.88 20.46 -25.35
CA LYS A 12 0.05 19.85 -26.33
C LYS A 12 -0.13 18.34 -26.40
N ILE A 13 -0.38 17.67 -25.27
CA ILE A 13 -0.64 16.23 -25.25
C ILE A 13 -2.01 15.92 -25.88
N ALA A 14 -3.02 16.75 -25.61
CA ALA A 14 -4.34 16.63 -26.24
C ALA A 14 -4.25 16.76 -27.77
N ASP A 15 -3.48 17.71 -28.24
CA ASP A 15 -3.23 17.96 -29.65
C ASP A 15 -2.40 16.84 -30.31
N ALA A 16 -1.44 16.26 -29.60
CA ALA A 16 -0.72 15.07 -30.05
C ALA A 16 -1.62 13.84 -30.21
N LEU A 17 -2.62 13.67 -29.32
CA LEU A 17 -3.64 12.62 -29.46
C LEU A 17 -4.56 12.88 -30.66
N ALA A 18 -5.05 14.12 -30.79
CA ALA A 18 -5.97 14.50 -31.85
C ALA A 18 -5.38 14.33 -33.26
N ARG A 19 -4.07 14.63 -33.42
CA ARG A 19 -3.34 14.41 -34.67
C ARG A 19 -2.85 12.98 -34.89
N GLY A 20 -3.10 12.06 -33.96
CA GLY A 20 -2.60 10.69 -34.02
C GLY A 20 -1.08 10.56 -33.86
N ALA A 21 -0.39 11.62 -33.45
CA ALA A 21 1.06 11.60 -33.19
C ALA A 21 1.41 10.78 -31.93
N GLN A 22 0.43 10.56 -31.04
CA GLN A 22 0.54 9.69 -29.88
C GLN A 22 -0.70 8.81 -29.76
N SER A 23 -0.51 7.54 -29.35
CA SER A 23 -1.62 6.62 -29.09
C SER A 23 -2.34 6.96 -27.78
N TYR A 24 -3.61 6.55 -27.66
CA TYR A 24 -4.37 6.71 -26.40
C TYR A 24 -3.64 6.07 -25.21
N SER A 25 -3.02 4.90 -25.40
CA SER A 25 -2.24 4.23 -24.35
C SER A 25 -1.03 5.07 -23.93
N ALA A 26 -0.26 5.62 -24.87
CA ALA A 26 0.84 6.53 -24.55
C ALA A 26 0.35 7.76 -23.77
N VAL A 27 -0.73 8.39 -24.23
CA VAL A 27 -1.34 9.55 -23.58
C VAL A 27 -1.86 9.22 -22.17
N ARG A 28 -2.42 8.03 -21.97
CA ARG A 28 -2.83 7.55 -20.65
C ARG A 28 -1.65 7.53 -19.69
N GLU A 29 -0.47 7.12 -20.14
CA GLU A 29 0.72 7.14 -19.31
C GLU A 29 1.25 8.58 -19.10
N LEU A 30 1.41 9.37 -20.16
CA LEU A 30 1.94 10.75 -20.08
C LEU A 30 1.12 11.67 -19.18
N THR A 31 -0.21 11.52 -19.19
CA THR A 31 -1.12 12.30 -18.31
C THR A 31 -1.00 11.99 -16.82
N ARG A 32 -0.15 11.02 -16.40
CA ARG A 32 0.17 10.79 -14.98
C ARG A 32 1.23 11.73 -14.45
N VAL A 33 2.07 12.29 -15.34
CA VAL A 33 3.25 13.09 -14.97
C VAL A 33 3.27 14.47 -15.63
N GLY A 34 2.56 14.65 -16.74
CA GLY A 34 2.50 15.91 -17.45
C GLY A 34 1.89 17.04 -16.62
N ARG A 35 2.53 18.21 -16.68
CA ARG A 35 2.01 19.53 -16.37
C ARG A 35 2.14 20.44 -17.60
N ASP A 36 1.50 21.59 -17.57
CA ASP A 36 1.54 22.60 -18.63
C ASP A 36 2.97 23.04 -19.00
N ASP A 37 3.84 23.14 -18.00
CA ASP A 37 5.27 23.47 -18.11
C ASP A 37 6.15 22.31 -18.61
N THR A 38 5.74 21.05 -18.41
CA THR A 38 6.55 19.86 -18.71
C THR A 38 6.06 19.01 -19.88
N GLU A 39 4.82 19.20 -20.35
CA GLU A 39 4.20 18.35 -21.38
C GLU A 39 4.98 18.31 -22.70
N ALA A 40 5.65 19.40 -23.09
CA ALA A 40 6.47 19.46 -24.30
C ALA A 40 7.71 18.55 -24.22
N ALA A 41 8.36 18.51 -23.04
CA ALA A 41 9.52 17.65 -22.81
C ALA A 41 9.09 16.18 -22.85
N TRP A 42 7.95 15.86 -22.26
CA TRP A 42 7.36 14.51 -22.28
C TRP A 42 7.01 14.02 -23.67
N LEU A 43 6.40 14.86 -24.51
CA LEU A 43 6.12 14.50 -25.91
C LEU A 43 7.39 14.28 -26.73
N THR A 44 8.39 15.14 -26.54
CA THR A 44 9.70 14.98 -27.20
C THR A 44 10.36 13.67 -26.79
N ALA A 45 10.36 13.36 -25.50
CA ALA A 45 10.98 12.16 -24.98
C ALA A 45 10.21 10.87 -25.33
N ALA A 46 8.90 10.95 -25.57
CA ALA A 46 8.05 9.84 -25.98
C ALA A 46 8.06 9.60 -27.50
N ALA A 47 8.60 10.51 -28.30
CA ALA A 47 8.66 10.38 -29.75
C ALA A 47 9.44 9.12 -30.15
N GLY A 48 8.82 8.28 -30.99
CA GLY A 48 9.43 7.05 -31.50
C GLY A 48 9.53 5.90 -30.49
N LYS A 49 9.02 6.05 -29.26
CA LYS A 49 9.04 5.00 -28.23
C LYS A 49 7.77 4.16 -28.22
N THR A 50 7.93 2.90 -27.84
CA THR A 50 6.82 1.99 -27.55
C THR A 50 6.09 2.40 -26.28
N VAL A 51 4.84 1.95 -26.12
CA VAL A 51 4.06 2.18 -24.89
C VAL A 51 4.80 1.65 -23.67
N HIS A 52 5.50 0.51 -23.77
CA HIS A 52 6.26 -0.06 -22.67
C HIS A 52 7.45 0.82 -22.24
N GLU A 53 8.17 1.40 -23.21
CA GLU A 53 9.26 2.34 -22.92
C GLU A 53 8.72 3.64 -22.31
N ILE A 54 7.56 4.12 -22.77
CA ILE A 54 6.88 5.28 -22.20
C ILE A 54 6.41 4.97 -20.76
N GLU A 55 5.87 3.77 -20.51
CA GLU A 55 5.51 3.32 -19.16
C GLU A 55 6.73 3.31 -18.23
N ALA A 56 7.86 2.77 -18.69
CA ALA A 56 9.11 2.73 -17.94
C ALA A 56 9.64 4.15 -17.66
N MET A 57 9.51 5.08 -18.60
CA MET A 57 9.86 6.48 -18.37
C MET A 57 8.89 7.17 -17.41
N VAL A 58 7.60 6.89 -17.45
CA VAL A 58 6.66 7.57 -16.55
C VAL A 58 6.71 6.98 -15.14
N ALA A 59 7.12 5.71 -15.01
CA ALA A 59 7.15 5.01 -13.74
C ALA A 59 8.03 5.71 -12.70
N GLY A 60 7.50 5.85 -11.47
CA GLY A 60 8.17 6.48 -10.33
C GLY A 60 8.29 8.01 -10.40
N ARG A 61 7.72 8.66 -11.42
CA ARG A 61 7.69 10.12 -11.54
C ARG A 61 6.35 10.69 -11.09
N ARG A 62 6.39 11.92 -10.58
CA ARG A 62 5.26 12.70 -10.07
C ARG A 62 4.81 13.74 -11.11
N PRO A 63 3.57 14.27 -11.00
CA PRO A 63 3.12 15.38 -11.83
C PRO A 63 4.05 16.61 -11.74
N GLY A 64 4.68 16.97 -12.86
CA GLY A 64 5.66 18.07 -12.99
C GLY A 64 7.11 17.63 -13.08
N ASP A 65 7.42 16.34 -12.95
CA ASP A 65 8.79 15.85 -13.15
C ASP A 65 9.15 15.85 -14.65
N LEU A 66 10.43 16.07 -14.95
CA LEU A 66 10.96 15.98 -16.32
C LEU A 66 11.27 14.52 -16.71
N PRO A 67 11.23 14.17 -18.02
CA PRO A 67 11.51 12.80 -18.49
C PRO A 67 12.90 12.26 -18.15
N GLY A 68 13.86 13.16 -17.88
CA GLY A 68 15.23 12.85 -17.48
C GLY A 68 15.51 13.08 -16.00
N ALA A 69 14.53 13.52 -15.19
CA ALA A 69 14.71 13.66 -13.75
C ALA A 69 15.05 12.29 -13.15
N GLU A 70 15.99 12.22 -12.22
CA GLU A 70 16.28 10.97 -11.52
C GLU A 70 15.00 10.47 -10.84
N VAL A 71 14.62 9.25 -11.18
CA VAL A 71 13.49 8.56 -10.54
C VAL A 71 14.05 7.90 -9.31
N ASP A 72 13.49 8.18 -8.14
CA ASP A 72 13.75 7.33 -6.98
C ASP A 72 13.19 5.93 -7.29
N PRO A 73 14.04 4.90 -7.42
CA PRO A 73 13.56 3.54 -7.68
C PRO A 73 12.56 3.08 -6.62
N ALA A 74 12.60 3.65 -5.40
CA ALA A 74 11.64 3.41 -4.32
C ALA A 74 10.20 3.85 -4.64
N GLU A 75 10.02 4.74 -5.60
CA GLU A 75 8.71 5.24 -6.03
C GLU A 75 8.13 4.47 -7.23
N ILE A 76 8.91 3.56 -7.84
CA ILE A 76 8.46 2.73 -8.95
C ILE A 76 7.50 1.66 -8.43
N ARG A 77 6.19 1.97 -8.45
CA ARG A 77 5.12 1.04 -8.13
C ARG A 77 4.76 0.16 -9.32
N ARG A 78 4.49 -1.12 -9.07
CA ARG A 78 3.94 -2.06 -10.06
C ARG A 78 2.46 -2.24 -9.79
N SER A 79 1.65 -2.16 -10.85
CA SER A 79 0.21 -2.38 -10.75
C SER A 79 -0.09 -3.86 -10.96
N LEU A 80 -0.75 -4.49 -9.99
CA LEU A 80 -1.30 -5.83 -10.11
C LEU A 80 -2.83 -5.70 -10.14
N SER A 81 -3.46 -6.12 -11.25
CA SER A 81 -4.92 -6.16 -11.36
C SER A 81 -5.38 -7.60 -11.18
N LEU A 82 -6.19 -7.85 -10.15
CA LEU A 82 -6.72 -9.17 -9.84
C LEU A 82 -8.25 -9.13 -9.95
N GLU A 83 -8.81 -10.06 -10.71
CA GLU A 83 -10.24 -10.34 -10.67
C GLU A 83 -10.48 -11.44 -9.63
N ILE A 84 -11.21 -11.12 -8.56
CA ILE A 84 -11.45 -12.02 -7.43
C ILE A 84 -12.94 -12.13 -7.14
N GLY A 85 -13.37 -13.32 -6.68
CA GLY A 85 -14.75 -13.57 -6.27
C GLY A 85 -15.13 -12.81 -4.98
N PRO A 86 -16.44 -12.64 -4.72
CA PRO A 86 -16.92 -11.90 -3.55
C PRO A 86 -16.49 -12.52 -2.22
N GLU A 87 -16.40 -13.85 -2.13
CA GLU A 87 -15.93 -14.57 -0.94
C GLU A 87 -14.46 -14.27 -0.65
N THR A 88 -13.61 -14.24 -1.69
CA THR A 88 -12.19 -13.87 -1.57
C THR A 88 -12.03 -12.41 -1.18
N LEU A 89 -12.87 -11.52 -1.70
CA LEU A 89 -12.88 -10.10 -1.32
C LEU A 89 -13.22 -9.91 0.17
N ALA A 90 -14.14 -10.71 0.72
CA ALA A 90 -14.46 -10.68 2.15
C ALA A 90 -13.23 -11.09 3.00
N LEU A 91 -12.58 -12.21 2.66
CA LEU A 91 -11.36 -12.66 3.33
C LEU A 91 -10.23 -11.62 3.26
N TRP A 92 -10.08 -10.94 2.12
CA TRP A 92 -9.11 -9.87 1.95
C TRP A 92 -9.34 -8.70 2.94
N ARG A 93 -10.61 -8.30 3.13
CA ARG A 93 -10.98 -7.24 4.09
C ARG A 93 -10.73 -7.66 5.54
N ASP A 94 -11.05 -8.90 5.89
CA ASP A 94 -10.80 -9.43 7.24
C ASP A 94 -9.30 -9.53 7.53
N ALA A 95 -8.52 -10.02 6.58
CA ALA A 95 -7.06 -10.11 6.69
C ALA A 95 -6.43 -8.73 6.87
N ARG A 96 -6.91 -7.72 6.14
CA ARG A 96 -6.50 -6.32 6.32
C ARG A 96 -6.79 -5.85 7.74
N LEU A 97 -8.05 -5.98 8.18
CA LEU A 97 -8.48 -5.50 9.50
C LEU A 97 -7.64 -6.13 10.62
N ALA A 98 -7.40 -7.44 10.53
CA ALA A 98 -6.56 -8.15 11.50
C ALA A 98 -5.14 -7.56 11.58
N LEU A 99 -4.51 -7.27 10.44
CA LEU A 99 -3.17 -6.68 10.39
C LEU A 99 -3.15 -5.21 10.83
N GLU A 100 -4.19 -4.43 10.53
CA GLU A 100 -4.31 -3.04 10.98
C GLU A 100 -4.43 -2.96 12.51
N LEU A 101 -5.24 -3.85 13.11
CA LEU A 101 -5.36 -3.99 14.56
C LEU A 101 -4.03 -4.42 15.20
N GLU A 102 -3.31 -5.35 14.56
CA GLU A 102 -1.99 -5.79 15.04
C GLU A 102 -0.94 -4.67 15.01
N ARG A 103 -0.93 -3.85 13.95
CA ARG A 103 0.04 -2.77 13.76
C ARG A 103 -0.35 -1.45 14.45
N GLY A 104 -1.60 -1.33 14.89
CA GLY A 104 -2.14 -0.12 15.51
C GLY A 104 -2.36 1.01 14.51
N GLY A 105 -2.69 0.70 13.25
CA GLY A 105 -2.90 1.71 12.20
C GLY A 105 -3.18 1.12 10.82
N ALA A 106 -3.60 1.98 9.90
CA ALA A 106 -3.89 1.61 8.52
C ALA A 106 -2.65 1.04 7.81
N ILE A 107 -2.86 0.04 6.95
CA ILE A 107 -1.81 -0.56 6.11
C ILE A 107 -2.09 -0.34 4.64
N SER A 108 -1.03 -0.28 3.84
CA SER A 108 -1.15 -0.27 2.38
C SER A 108 -1.42 -1.66 1.82
N ASP A 109 -1.93 -1.73 0.59
CA ASP A 109 -2.15 -2.97 -0.16
C ASP A 109 -0.83 -3.74 -0.35
N ASP A 110 0.25 -3.01 -0.62
CA ASP A 110 1.62 -3.53 -0.74
C ASP A 110 2.08 -4.20 0.57
N GLU A 111 1.83 -3.55 1.72
CA GLU A 111 2.16 -4.12 3.03
C GLU A 111 1.33 -5.36 3.39
N LEU A 112 0.06 -5.40 2.99
CA LEU A 112 -0.82 -6.55 3.14
C LEU A 112 -0.31 -7.72 2.28
N LEU A 113 -0.12 -7.51 0.98
CA LEU A 113 0.39 -8.52 0.04
C LEU A 113 1.76 -9.04 0.46
N ALA A 114 2.69 -8.16 0.79
CA ALA A 114 4.02 -8.54 1.26
C ALA A 114 3.92 -9.39 2.54
N THR A 115 2.97 -9.13 3.43
CA THR A 115 2.78 -9.96 4.63
C THR A 115 2.24 -11.34 4.27
N MET A 116 1.22 -11.42 3.41
CA MET A 116 0.64 -12.68 2.94
C MET A 116 1.68 -13.56 2.22
N CYS A 117 2.44 -12.98 1.29
CA CYS A 117 3.49 -13.70 0.57
C CYS A 117 4.56 -14.24 1.53
N ARG A 118 4.96 -13.45 2.52
CA ARG A 118 5.95 -13.88 3.53
C ARG A 118 5.45 -14.98 4.44
N GLU A 119 4.16 -15.00 4.79
CA GLU A 119 3.55 -16.12 5.52
C GLU A 119 3.57 -17.40 4.68
N LEU A 120 3.18 -17.31 3.40
CA LEU A 120 3.17 -18.47 2.50
C LEU A 120 4.58 -19.03 2.26
N LEU A 121 5.54 -18.18 1.86
CA LEU A 121 6.96 -18.55 1.72
C LEU A 121 7.55 -18.99 3.05
N GLY A 122 7.04 -18.39 4.12
CA GLY A 122 7.42 -18.59 5.49
C GLY A 122 6.94 -19.88 6.10
N GLY A 123 6.24 -20.79 5.41
CA GLY A 123 5.93 -22.08 6.02
C GLY A 123 4.77 -22.91 5.51
N GLY A 124 4.15 -22.60 4.37
CA GLY A 124 3.18 -23.53 3.76
C GLY A 124 3.75 -24.93 3.46
N ARG A 125 5.07 -25.04 3.27
CA ARG A 125 5.77 -26.33 3.01
C ARG A 125 6.59 -26.89 4.17
N ALA A 126 7.02 -26.06 5.14
CA ALA A 126 7.87 -26.51 6.25
C ALA A 126 7.09 -27.18 7.39
N ALA A 127 5.81 -26.82 7.59
CA ALA A 127 4.95 -27.46 8.58
C ALA A 127 4.54 -28.90 8.19
N ALA A 128 4.58 -29.24 6.89
CA ALA A 128 4.20 -30.56 6.39
C ALA A 128 5.29 -31.64 6.60
N ALA A 129 6.52 -31.26 6.92
CA ALA A 129 7.65 -32.17 7.07
C ALA A 129 7.97 -32.55 8.54
N GLY A 130 7.20 -32.07 9.52
CA GLY A 130 7.40 -32.45 10.94
C GLY A 130 8.67 -31.91 11.60
N ASP A 131 9.56 -31.26 10.85
CA ASP A 131 10.79 -30.69 11.40
C ASP A 131 10.50 -29.36 12.11
N ALA A 132 10.52 -29.40 13.44
CA ALA A 132 10.57 -28.19 14.26
C ALA A 132 11.73 -27.32 13.76
N ARG A 133 11.41 -26.12 13.24
CA ARG A 133 12.43 -25.20 12.73
C ARG A 133 13.46 -24.91 13.81
N PRO A 134 14.77 -25.01 13.51
CA PRO A 134 15.80 -24.65 14.47
C PRO A 134 15.61 -23.19 14.91
N ALA A 135 15.55 -22.98 16.23
CA ALA A 135 15.40 -21.65 16.82
C ALA A 135 16.50 -20.71 16.29
N GLY A 136 16.08 -19.63 15.60
CA GLY A 136 16.98 -18.59 15.12
C GLY A 136 17.21 -18.52 13.61
N ARG A 137 16.61 -19.39 12.78
CA ARG A 137 16.54 -19.18 11.32
C ARG A 137 15.30 -18.35 10.95
N ALA A 138 15.42 -17.52 9.91
CA ALA A 138 14.31 -16.73 9.39
C ALA A 138 13.19 -17.65 8.83
N ALA A 139 11.93 -17.21 8.94
CA ALA A 139 10.78 -18.00 8.51
C ALA A 139 10.80 -18.31 7.00
N TYR A 140 11.29 -17.37 6.20
CA TYR A 140 11.65 -17.52 4.80
C TYR A 140 12.98 -16.78 4.56
N GLN A 141 13.64 -17.05 3.44
CA GLN A 141 14.86 -16.37 3.03
C GLN A 141 14.67 -15.78 1.64
N ILE A 142 15.18 -14.58 1.43
CA ILE A 142 15.30 -13.95 0.11
C ILE A 142 16.78 -13.74 -0.19
N ALA A 143 17.16 -13.92 -1.45
CA ALA A 143 18.48 -13.62 -1.95
C ALA A 143 18.46 -12.25 -2.63
N LEU A 144 19.35 -11.37 -2.20
CA LEU A 144 19.58 -10.06 -2.81
C LEU A 144 21.01 -10.01 -3.31
N THR A 145 21.18 -9.59 -4.56
CA THR A 145 22.49 -9.38 -5.18
C THR A 145 22.75 -7.89 -5.24
N VAL A 146 23.90 -7.44 -4.75
CA VAL A 146 24.31 -6.04 -4.86
C VAL A 146 25.53 -5.96 -5.77
N CYS A 147 25.44 -5.12 -6.80
CA CYS A 147 26.55 -4.90 -7.72
C CYS A 147 27.64 -4.04 -7.06
N PRO A 148 28.91 -4.48 -7.00
CA PRO A 148 29.96 -3.73 -6.30
C PRO A 148 30.38 -2.43 -7.01
N SER A 149 30.08 -2.29 -8.32
CA SER A 149 30.49 -1.10 -9.10
C SER A 149 29.43 0.00 -9.15
N CYS A 150 28.15 -0.35 -9.11
CA CYS A 150 27.05 0.61 -9.24
C CYS A 150 26.04 0.58 -8.09
N ASP A 151 26.26 -0.27 -7.08
CA ASP A 151 25.41 -0.48 -5.90
C ASP A 151 23.94 -0.85 -6.18
N ARG A 152 23.59 -1.11 -7.45
CA ARG A 152 22.27 -1.62 -7.83
C ARG A 152 22.00 -2.95 -7.13
N THR A 153 20.80 -3.04 -6.55
CA THR A 153 20.35 -4.21 -5.83
C THR A 153 19.27 -4.94 -6.63
N THR A 154 19.40 -6.24 -6.79
CA THR A 154 18.38 -7.09 -7.43
C THR A 154 17.94 -8.20 -6.48
N GLN A 155 16.67 -8.55 -6.53
CA GLN A 155 16.08 -9.70 -5.85
C GLN A 155 15.74 -10.78 -6.88
N ASP A 156 16.08 -12.03 -6.61
CA ASP A 156 15.53 -13.13 -7.40
C ASP A 156 14.06 -13.36 -7.03
N GLY A 157 13.17 -13.28 -8.03
CA GLY A 157 11.77 -13.61 -7.92
C GLY A 157 11.36 -14.57 -9.02
N GLY A 158 11.21 -15.85 -8.69
CA GLY A 158 10.80 -16.88 -9.64
C GLY A 158 11.79 -17.09 -10.79
N GLY A 159 13.10 -17.01 -10.51
CA GLY A 159 14.17 -17.16 -11.51
C GLY A 159 14.42 -15.92 -12.36
N ARG A 160 13.81 -14.77 -12.00
CA ARG A 160 14.04 -13.49 -12.66
C ARG A 160 14.66 -12.51 -11.68
N ALA A 161 15.71 -11.82 -12.12
CA ALA A 161 16.28 -10.71 -11.38
C ALA A 161 15.33 -9.49 -11.47
N ILE A 162 14.80 -9.07 -10.33
CA ILE A 162 13.96 -7.88 -10.18
C ILE A 162 14.80 -6.81 -9.49
N GLU A 163 15.03 -5.68 -10.16
CA GLU A 163 15.70 -4.55 -9.53
C GLU A 163 14.84 -3.99 -8.39
N VAL A 164 15.46 -3.80 -7.23
CA VAL A 164 14.82 -3.27 -6.03
C VAL A 164 15.47 -1.96 -5.59
N PRO A 165 14.72 -1.10 -4.88
CA PRO A 165 15.25 0.18 -4.43
C PRO A 165 16.45 0.03 -3.49
N PRO A 166 17.38 1.03 -3.45
CA PRO A 166 18.51 1.03 -2.52
C PRO A 166 18.09 0.86 -1.05
N ALA A 167 16.92 1.39 -0.67
CA ALA A 167 16.34 1.22 0.67
C ALA A 167 16.13 -0.26 1.04
N VAL A 168 15.76 -1.12 0.08
CA VAL A 168 15.59 -2.56 0.30
C VAL A 168 16.94 -3.23 0.55
N GLY A 169 17.98 -2.87 -0.22
CA GLY A 169 19.34 -3.33 0.00
C GLY A 169 19.90 -2.89 1.35
N ALA A 170 19.68 -1.62 1.73
CA ALA A 170 20.06 -1.08 3.03
C ALA A 170 19.37 -1.81 4.19
N ARG A 171 18.06 -2.06 4.08
CA ARG A 171 17.29 -2.87 5.04
C ARG A 171 17.87 -4.25 5.21
N ALA A 172 18.15 -4.94 4.11
CA ALA A 172 18.69 -6.29 4.15
C ALA A 172 20.01 -6.35 4.93
N ARG A 173 20.88 -5.36 4.77
CA ARG A 173 22.18 -5.31 5.48
C ARG A 173 22.07 -5.20 7.00
N CYS A 174 20.90 -4.87 7.57
CA CYS A 174 20.74 -4.76 9.02
C CYS A 174 20.85 -6.12 9.73
N ASP A 175 20.28 -7.19 9.16
CA ASP A 175 20.21 -8.55 9.76
C ASP A 175 20.53 -9.65 8.73
N ALA A 176 21.37 -9.34 7.73
CA ALA A 176 21.71 -10.24 6.63
C ALA A 176 22.71 -11.34 7.00
N THR A 177 22.60 -12.44 6.27
CA THR A 177 23.70 -13.36 6.00
C THR A 177 24.37 -12.95 4.69
N VAL A 178 25.61 -12.48 4.74
CA VAL A 178 26.41 -12.12 3.58
C VAL A 178 27.10 -13.37 3.05
N LEU A 179 26.78 -13.77 1.83
CA LEU A 179 27.33 -14.97 1.17
C LEU A 179 28.66 -14.69 0.44
N GLY A 180 29.02 -13.42 0.24
CA GLY A 180 30.19 -13.04 -0.56
C GLY A 180 29.88 -13.05 -2.06
N ARG A 181 30.93 -13.16 -2.88
CA ARG A 181 30.81 -13.21 -4.33
C ARG A 181 30.31 -14.60 -4.74
N VAL A 182 29.17 -14.66 -5.44
CA VAL A 182 28.50 -15.92 -5.81
C VAL A 182 28.73 -16.32 -7.27
N ASP A 183 29.26 -15.41 -8.09
CA ASP A 183 29.56 -15.56 -9.51
C ASP A 183 31.05 -15.85 -9.78
N GLY A 184 31.83 -16.19 -8.75
CA GLY A 184 33.25 -16.51 -8.86
C GLY A 184 33.60 -17.84 -8.20
N ASP A 185 34.80 -18.34 -8.49
CA ASP A 185 35.25 -19.65 -8.03
C ASP A 185 35.54 -19.70 -6.51
N ASP A 186 35.71 -18.54 -5.87
CA ASP A 186 35.97 -18.41 -4.44
C ASP A 186 34.69 -18.04 -3.68
N VAL A 187 33.92 -19.08 -3.34
CA VAL A 187 32.74 -18.95 -2.49
C VAL A 187 33.20 -18.80 -1.04
N GLY A 188 33.42 -17.55 -0.63
CA GLY A 188 33.80 -17.20 0.73
C GLY A 188 32.79 -17.71 1.78
N ARG A 189 33.23 -17.80 3.05
CA ARG A 189 32.35 -18.24 4.14
C ARG A 189 31.25 -17.23 4.41
N ALA A 190 30.01 -17.70 4.44
CA ALA A 190 28.86 -16.89 4.83
C ALA A 190 29.06 -16.26 6.22
N ALA A 191 28.84 -14.96 6.33
CA ALA A 191 28.99 -14.19 7.57
C ALA A 191 27.69 -13.46 7.91
N GLN A 192 27.31 -13.45 9.19
CA GLN A 192 26.17 -12.66 9.66
C GLN A 192 26.59 -11.21 9.90
N THR A 193 25.77 -10.25 9.50
CA THR A 193 26.03 -8.84 9.81
C THR A 193 25.94 -8.57 11.31
N VAL A 194 24.90 -9.11 11.97
CA VAL A 194 24.76 -9.08 13.44
C VAL A 194 25.20 -10.43 14.02
N PRO A 195 26.12 -10.48 15.00
CA PRO A 195 26.49 -11.73 15.65
C PRO A 195 25.25 -12.45 16.23
N PRO A 196 25.08 -13.77 16.00
CA PRO A 196 23.88 -14.50 16.43
C PRO A 196 23.56 -14.39 17.91
N ARG A 197 24.59 -14.32 18.77
CA ARG A 197 24.42 -14.12 20.22
C ARG A 197 23.74 -12.79 20.56
N ILE A 198 24.13 -11.71 19.88
CA ILE A 198 23.59 -10.37 20.09
C ILE A 198 22.17 -10.31 19.53
N ARG A 199 21.97 -10.84 18.32
CA ARG A 199 20.65 -10.94 17.70
C ARG A 199 19.64 -11.63 18.63
N ARG A 200 19.99 -12.81 19.17
CA ARG A 200 19.13 -13.54 20.12
C ARG A 200 18.85 -12.73 21.39
N ALA A 201 19.85 -12.06 21.94
CA ALA A 201 19.69 -11.24 23.14
C ALA A 201 18.75 -10.03 22.89
N VAL A 202 18.87 -9.35 21.75
CA VAL A 202 17.98 -8.24 21.35
C VAL A 202 16.54 -8.72 21.20
N ILE A 203 16.33 -9.81 20.46
CA ILE A 203 15.00 -10.40 20.27
C ILE A 203 14.39 -10.81 21.62
N ALA A 204 15.18 -11.40 22.52
CA ALA A 204 14.71 -11.78 23.86
C ALA A 204 14.32 -10.57 24.71
N ARG A 205 15.16 -9.51 24.73
CA ARG A 205 14.87 -8.23 25.41
C ARG A 205 13.59 -7.59 24.89
N ASP A 206 13.33 -7.71 23.59
CA ASP A 206 12.17 -7.13 22.92
C ASP A 206 10.96 -8.09 22.88
N HIS A 207 11.04 -9.21 23.62
CA HIS A 207 9.98 -10.21 23.73
C HIS A 207 9.51 -10.78 22.38
N GLY A 208 10.39 -10.81 21.39
CA GLY A 208 10.07 -11.25 20.03
C GLY A 208 9.01 -10.39 19.34
N ARG A 209 8.92 -9.10 19.69
CA ARG A 209 7.90 -8.18 19.15
C ARG A 209 8.52 -6.90 18.61
N CYS A 210 7.79 -6.26 17.71
CA CYS A 210 8.09 -4.91 17.25
C CYS A 210 8.08 -3.94 18.45
N ARG A 211 9.10 -3.08 18.54
CA ARG A 211 9.21 -2.07 19.61
C ARG A 211 8.55 -0.73 19.29
N VAL A 212 7.95 -0.57 18.11
CA VAL A 212 7.20 0.63 17.76
C VAL A 212 5.94 0.71 18.64
N PRO A 213 5.65 1.86 19.29
CA PRO A 213 4.49 2.02 20.15
C PRO A 213 3.18 1.65 19.45
N GLY A 214 2.33 0.87 20.13
CA GLY A 214 1.04 0.41 19.61
C GLY A 214 1.11 -0.80 18.67
N CYS A 215 2.29 -1.16 18.15
CA CYS A 215 2.47 -2.36 17.34
C CYS A 215 2.64 -3.59 18.24
N ARG A 216 1.82 -4.62 18.01
CA ARG A 216 1.88 -5.89 18.75
C ARG A 216 2.49 -7.02 17.94
N SER A 217 2.98 -6.72 16.73
CA SER A 217 3.44 -7.71 15.78
C SER A 217 4.63 -8.52 16.31
N SER A 218 4.49 -9.84 16.23
CA SER A 218 5.56 -10.83 16.48
C SER A 218 5.92 -11.59 15.20
N ARG A 219 5.40 -11.16 14.05
CA ARG A 219 5.61 -11.79 12.75
C ARG A 219 6.77 -11.12 12.04
N PHE A 220 7.66 -11.94 11.47
CA PHE A 220 8.81 -11.48 10.68
C PHE A 220 9.59 -10.35 11.38
N VAL A 221 9.96 -10.60 12.63
CA VAL A 221 10.68 -9.63 13.46
C VAL A 221 12.17 -9.69 13.11
N GLU A 222 12.70 -8.52 12.76
CA GLU A 222 14.06 -8.29 12.30
C GLU A 222 14.76 -7.31 13.24
N VAL A 223 16.09 -7.39 13.31
CA VAL A 223 16.89 -6.45 14.10
C VAL A 223 17.35 -5.30 13.21
N HIS A 224 17.16 -4.08 13.70
CA HIS A 224 17.56 -2.84 13.03
C HIS A 224 18.52 -2.02 13.92
N HIS A 225 19.46 -1.30 13.30
CA HIS A 225 20.37 -0.39 14.01
C HIS A 225 19.73 0.98 14.22
N VAL A 226 19.64 1.46 15.47
CA VAL A 226 19.10 2.80 15.77
C VAL A 226 20.01 3.89 15.19
N GLN A 227 21.31 3.82 15.46
CA GLN A 227 22.32 4.55 14.69
C GLN A 227 22.75 3.66 13.51
N PRO A 228 22.53 4.09 12.25
CA PRO A 228 22.85 3.29 11.08
C PRO A 228 24.31 2.82 11.03
N ARG A 229 24.55 1.63 10.48
CA ARG A 229 25.91 1.10 10.28
C ARG A 229 26.79 2.01 9.45
N ALA A 230 26.23 2.62 8.40
CA ALA A 230 26.93 3.59 7.54
C ALA A 230 27.42 4.83 8.31
N GLN A 231 26.81 5.14 9.46
CA GLN A 231 27.17 6.27 10.33
C GLN A 231 27.97 5.82 11.56
N GLY A 232 28.58 4.62 11.52
CA GLY A 232 29.42 4.10 12.59
C GLY A 232 28.69 3.35 13.71
N GLY A 233 27.38 3.09 13.57
CA GLY A 233 26.62 2.32 14.56
C GLY A 233 27.23 0.94 14.84
N ARG A 234 27.27 0.50 16.11
CA ARG A 234 27.85 -0.80 16.51
C ARG A 234 26.80 -1.90 16.64
N HIS A 235 27.22 -3.16 16.65
CA HIS A 235 26.35 -4.32 16.95
C HIS A 235 26.24 -4.54 18.46
N THR A 236 25.72 -3.54 19.16
CA THR A 236 25.57 -3.54 20.61
C THR A 236 24.10 -3.60 20.99
N MET A 237 23.80 -4.09 22.20
CA MET A 237 22.43 -4.25 22.68
C MET A 237 21.67 -2.92 22.64
N ASP A 238 22.28 -1.83 23.06
CA ASP A 238 21.72 -0.49 23.02
C ASP A 238 21.48 0.04 21.59
N ASN A 239 22.34 -0.27 20.63
CA ASN A 239 22.17 0.23 19.27
C ASN A 239 21.23 -0.62 18.40
N LEU A 240 20.75 -1.75 18.89
CA LEU A 240 19.88 -2.66 18.13
C LEU A 240 18.47 -2.69 18.70
N ILE A 241 17.48 -2.76 17.82
CA ILE A 241 16.05 -2.79 18.17
C ILE A 241 15.28 -3.76 17.27
N SER A 242 14.28 -4.43 17.82
CA SER A 242 13.42 -5.36 17.08
C SER A 242 12.25 -4.62 16.42
N LEU A 243 12.08 -4.82 15.10
CA LEU A 243 11.00 -4.24 14.29
C LEU A 243 10.31 -5.34 13.46
N CYS A 244 9.01 -5.22 13.20
CA CYS A 244 8.38 -6.04 12.17
C CYS A 244 8.79 -5.52 10.79
N GLY A 245 8.75 -6.36 9.75
CA GLY A 245 9.21 -5.93 8.41
C GLY A 245 8.51 -4.67 7.86
N GLY A 246 7.24 -4.43 8.21
CA GLY A 246 6.54 -3.20 7.80
C GLY A 246 7.09 -1.93 8.44
N HIS A 247 7.41 -1.98 9.74
CA HIS A 247 8.05 -0.85 10.43
C HIS A 247 9.52 -0.71 10.07
N HIS A 248 10.22 -1.81 9.81
CA HIS A 248 11.59 -1.79 9.31
C HIS A 248 11.65 -1.11 7.93
N ASP A 249 10.71 -1.45 7.04
CA ASP A 249 10.51 -0.76 5.74
C ASP A 249 10.21 0.71 5.92
N ALA A 250 9.33 1.06 6.85
CA ALA A 250 8.99 2.45 7.11
C ALA A 250 10.22 3.27 7.55
N VAL A 251 11.17 2.66 8.28
CA VAL A 251 12.43 3.33 8.64
C VAL A 251 13.31 3.57 7.43
N HIS A 252 13.55 2.53 6.62
CA HIS A 252 14.40 2.66 5.44
C HIS A 252 13.78 3.51 4.33
N ALA A 253 12.46 3.59 4.25
CA ALA A 253 11.71 4.50 3.38
C ALA A 253 11.59 5.92 3.95
N GLY A 254 12.18 6.23 5.10
CA GLY A 254 12.15 7.55 5.73
C GLY A 254 10.78 7.96 6.30
N ARG A 255 9.78 7.07 6.29
CA ARG A 255 8.42 7.28 6.82
C ARG A 255 8.36 7.23 8.35
N LEU A 256 9.28 6.49 8.96
CA LEU A 256 9.45 6.33 10.40
C LEU A 256 10.89 6.70 10.79
N ARG A 257 11.07 7.43 11.87
CA ARG A 257 12.38 7.77 12.43
C ARG A 257 12.48 7.24 13.85
N ILE A 258 13.64 6.69 14.16
CA ILE A 258 13.98 6.19 15.50
C ILE A 258 15.11 7.04 16.04
N ALA A 259 14.93 7.57 17.25
CA ALA A 259 15.95 8.27 18.00
C ALA A 259 16.06 7.65 19.40
N ARG A 260 17.12 7.98 20.13
CA ARG A 260 17.27 7.64 21.55
C ARG A 260 17.04 8.89 22.39
N ALA A 261 16.12 8.81 23.35
CA ALA A 261 16.00 9.83 24.38
C ALA A 261 17.19 9.77 25.35
N ALA A 262 17.37 10.84 26.13
CA ALA A 262 18.38 10.91 27.20
C ALA A 262 18.20 9.80 28.26
N SER A 263 16.98 9.28 28.43
CA SER A 263 16.68 8.13 29.30
C SER A 263 17.22 6.79 28.78
N GLY A 264 17.69 6.75 27.53
CA GLY A 264 18.07 5.51 26.86
C GLY A 264 16.91 4.74 26.25
N GLU A 265 15.67 5.25 26.33
CA GLU A 265 14.52 4.66 25.64
C GLU A 265 14.44 5.12 24.17
N PRO A 266 14.02 4.23 23.24
CA PRO A 266 13.81 4.61 21.86
C PRO A 266 12.56 5.48 21.71
N THR A 267 12.69 6.60 21.01
CA THR A 267 11.59 7.48 20.62
C THR A 267 11.32 7.33 19.13
N PHE A 268 10.04 7.37 18.75
CA PHE A 268 9.60 7.15 17.39
C PHE A 268 8.85 8.38 16.88
N THR A 269 9.15 8.80 15.65
CA THR A 269 8.46 9.92 14.98
C THR A 269 8.14 9.57 13.54
N HIS A 270 7.03 10.09 13.03
CA HIS A 270 6.71 10.05 11.61
C HIS A 270 7.66 10.97 10.83
N ALA A 271 7.66 10.83 9.50
CA ALA A 271 8.45 11.69 8.61
C ALA A 271 8.20 13.19 8.81
N ASP A 272 6.98 13.57 9.20
CA ASP A 272 6.56 14.95 9.48
C ASP A 272 6.97 15.45 10.89
N GLY A 273 7.70 14.64 11.66
CA GLY A 273 8.19 14.96 13.00
C GLY A 273 7.18 14.70 14.12
N ARG A 274 5.94 14.28 13.81
CA ARG A 274 4.95 13.96 14.85
C ARG A 274 5.37 12.70 15.62
N PRO A 275 5.19 12.67 16.96
CA PRO A 275 5.42 11.45 17.72
C PRO A 275 4.57 10.30 17.19
N TYR A 276 5.19 9.14 17.01
CA TYR A 276 4.48 7.95 16.55
C TYR A 276 3.51 7.47 17.64
N GLY A 277 2.26 7.19 17.26
CA GLY A 277 1.20 6.81 18.21
C GLY A 277 0.49 8.00 18.86
N ALA A 278 0.87 9.24 18.55
CA ALA A 278 0.01 10.39 18.82
C ALA A 278 -1.25 10.29 17.95
N PRO A 279 -2.44 10.68 18.46
CA PRO A 279 -3.64 10.73 17.65
C PRO A 279 -3.38 11.63 16.43
N ALA A 280 -3.78 11.16 15.24
CA ALA A 280 -3.67 11.95 14.03
C ALA A 280 -4.34 13.32 14.28
N PRO A 281 -3.73 14.44 13.87
CA PRO A 281 -4.38 15.73 14.02
C PRO A 281 -5.72 15.64 13.30
N MET A 282 -6.80 15.92 14.03
CA MET A 282 -8.12 16.05 13.46
C MET A 282 -8.00 17.10 12.35
N THR A 283 -7.93 16.66 11.10
CA THR A 283 -8.17 17.56 9.99
C THR A 283 -9.61 18.00 10.18
N THR A 284 -9.80 19.20 10.72
CA THR A 284 -11.05 19.92 10.62
C THR A 284 -11.30 20.02 9.13
N ARG A 285 -12.06 19.05 8.59
CA ARG A 285 -12.73 19.22 7.31
C ARG A 285 -13.54 20.50 7.50
N THR A 286 -13.04 21.60 6.94
CA THR A 286 -13.76 22.84 6.84
C THR A 286 -15.00 22.50 6.03
N ARG A 287 -16.09 22.18 6.75
CA ARG A 287 -17.42 22.07 6.15
C ARG A 287 -17.67 23.45 5.57
N HIS A 288 -17.48 23.58 4.26
CA HIS A 288 -18.05 24.70 3.52
C HIS A 288 -19.55 24.57 3.72
N GLY A 289 -20.07 25.42 4.60
CA GLY A 289 -21.47 25.49 4.92
C GLY A 289 -22.25 26.02 3.73
N ALA A 290 -23.15 25.21 3.22
CA ALA A 290 -24.45 25.70 2.81
C ALA A 290 -25.41 25.28 3.92
N GLY A 291 -25.77 26.24 4.76
CA GLY A 291 -26.65 26.00 5.89
C GLY A 291 -28.07 25.67 5.45
N ARG A 292 -28.70 24.77 6.21
CA ARG A 292 -30.07 24.94 6.69
C ARG A 292 -30.20 24.17 7.99
N ALA A 293 -30.54 24.89 9.04
CA ALA A 293 -30.91 24.36 10.33
C ALA A 293 -32.23 23.59 10.21
N SER A 294 -32.35 22.48 10.93
CA SER A 294 -33.24 22.41 12.11
C SER A 294 -33.25 21.04 12.77
N ALA A 295 -33.20 21.09 14.10
CA ALA A 295 -33.86 20.25 15.11
C ALA A 295 -33.75 18.71 15.05
N ASP A 296 -32.91 18.23 15.96
CA ASP A 296 -33.18 17.19 16.97
C ASP A 296 -34.60 16.57 16.99
N ALA A 297 -34.69 15.24 16.85
CA ALA A 297 -35.52 14.36 17.69
C ALA A 297 -35.44 12.90 17.22
N SER A 298 -34.99 12.05 18.13
CA SER A 298 -35.27 10.60 18.17
C SER A 298 -36.76 10.29 17.89
N ARG A 299 -37.08 9.40 16.94
CA ARG A 299 -38.28 8.52 16.96
C ARG A 299 -38.38 7.57 15.75
N SER A 300 -38.59 6.30 16.05
CA SER A 300 -39.37 5.28 15.29
C SER A 300 -39.76 5.61 13.84
N GLY A 301 -39.13 4.93 12.88
CA GLY A 301 -39.52 4.98 11.47
C GLY A 301 -40.93 4.41 11.26
N SER A 302 -41.89 5.27 10.94
CA SER A 302 -43.22 4.89 10.48
C SER A 302 -43.15 4.40 9.04
N HIS A 303 -43.90 3.34 8.74
CA HIS A 303 -44.02 2.64 7.44
C HIS A 303 -44.25 3.52 6.20
N ASP A 304 -44.64 4.79 6.38
CA ASP A 304 -45.03 5.70 5.29
C ASP A 304 -43.81 6.38 4.61
N ASP A 305 -42.72 6.60 5.35
CA ASP A 305 -41.54 7.35 4.88
C ASP A 305 -40.77 6.55 3.81
N SER A 306 -40.54 5.26 4.07
CA SER A 306 -39.86 4.37 3.12
C SER A 306 -40.65 4.12 1.84
N ARG A 307 -41.98 4.29 1.86
CA ARG A 307 -42.82 4.14 0.68
C ARG A 307 -42.70 5.36 -0.24
N GLY A 308 -42.67 6.56 0.35
CA GLY A 308 -42.41 7.81 -0.36
C GLY A 308 -41.04 7.80 -1.04
N ASP A 309 -40.01 7.35 -0.33
CA ASP A 309 -38.63 7.28 -0.85
C ASP A 309 -38.50 6.31 -2.04
N VAL A 310 -39.16 5.16 -1.98
CA VAL A 310 -39.15 4.17 -3.08
C VAL A 310 -39.92 4.69 -4.29
N GLU A 311 -41.08 5.35 -4.09
CA GLU A 311 -41.83 5.96 -5.19
C GLU A 311 -40.98 7.04 -5.89
N GLN A 312 -40.31 7.90 -5.12
CA GLN A 312 -39.49 8.96 -5.68
C GLN A 312 -38.28 8.41 -6.45
N ALA A 313 -37.58 7.41 -5.91
CA ALA A 313 -36.46 6.76 -6.60
C ALA A 313 -36.89 6.11 -7.93
N LEU A 314 -38.06 5.47 -7.99
CA LEU A 314 -38.60 4.90 -9.23
C LEU A 314 -38.93 5.99 -10.27
N ARG A 315 -39.47 7.13 -9.83
CA ARG A 315 -39.75 8.26 -10.73
C ARG A 315 -38.48 8.90 -11.28
N GLU A 316 -37.42 9.00 -10.48
CA GLU A 316 -36.10 9.47 -10.93
C GLU A 316 -35.46 8.51 -11.95
N MET A 317 -35.79 7.21 -11.89
CA MET A 317 -35.41 6.21 -12.90
C MET A 317 -36.33 6.19 -14.14
N GLY A 318 -37.32 7.09 -14.22
CA GLY A 318 -38.16 7.29 -15.41
C GLY A 318 -39.48 6.52 -15.43
N PHE A 319 -39.90 5.88 -14.33
CA PHE A 319 -41.18 5.19 -14.29
C PHE A 319 -42.37 6.18 -14.23
N PRO A 320 -43.50 5.90 -14.93
CA PRO A 320 -44.73 6.66 -14.77
C PRO A 320 -45.22 6.68 -13.32
N ALA A 321 -45.75 7.83 -12.87
CA ALA A 321 -46.15 8.01 -11.47
C ALA A 321 -47.23 7.02 -10.97
N ALA A 322 -48.04 6.44 -11.86
CA ALA A 322 -49.00 5.41 -11.50
C ALA A 322 -48.31 4.05 -11.21
N GLU A 323 -47.33 3.67 -12.04
CA GLU A 323 -46.57 2.42 -11.88
C GLU A 323 -45.63 2.47 -10.69
N ALA A 324 -44.95 3.62 -10.47
CA ALA A 324 -44.08 3.83 -9.32
C ALA A 324 -44.86 3.69 -7.99
N ARG A 325 -46.08 4.23 -7.92
CA ARG A 325 -46.96 4.10 -6.74
C ARG A 325 -47.41 2.67 -6.48
N ALA A 326 -47.75 1.93 -7.52
CA ALA A 326 -48.15 0.53 -7.41
C ALA A 326 -46.98 -0.35 -6.95
N ALA A 327 -45.79 -0.15 -7.52
CA ALA A 327 -44.58 -0.89 -7.16
C ALA A 327 -44.08 -0.58 -5.74
N ALA A 328 -44.18 0.69 -5.30
CA ALA A 328 -43.86 1.08 -3.93
C ALA A 328 -44.87 0.51 -2.91
N ALA A 329 -46.16 0.40 -3.28
CA ALA A 329 -47.20 -0.21 -2.44
C ALA A 329 -46.92 -1.69 -2.15
N ALA A 330 -46.35 -2.42 -3.12
CA ALA A 330 -45.99 -3.83 -2.97
C ALA A 330 -44.87 -4.07 -1.94
N CYS A 331 -44.15 -3.01 -1.52
CA CYS A 331 -43.05 -3.09 -0.56
C CYS A 331 -43.47 -2.79 0.90
N ALA A 332 -44.77 -2.58 1.17
CA ALA A 332 -45.30 -2.02 2.43
C ALA A 332 -45.12 -2.87 3.72
N GLY A 333 -44.31 -3.93 3.72
CA GLY A 333 -44.10 -4.83 4.86
C GLY A 333 -42.67 -4.90 5.42
N HIS A 334 -41.70 -4.15 4.90
CA HIS A 334 -40.28 -4.36 5.21
C HIS A 334 -39.65 -3.19 5.97
N VAL A 335 -39.78 -3.21 7.30
CA VAL A 335 -39.14 -2.24 8.19
C VAL A 335 -37.63 -2.53 8.30
N GLY A 336 -36.80 -1.51 8.08
CA GLY A 336 -35.35 -1.56 8.39
C GLY A 336 -34.44 -2.06 7.26
N GLN A 337 -34.93 -2.27 6.05
CA GLN A 337 -34.08 -2.57 4.90
C GLN A 337 -33.58 -1.29 4.20
N PRO A 338 -32.34 -1.28 3.67
CA PRO A 338 -31.82 -0.14 2.94
C PRO A 338 -32.64 0.11 1.67
N LEU A 339 -32.82 1.40 1.33
CA LEU A 339 -33.64 1.88 0.20
C LEU A 339 -33.32 1.17 -1.12
N GLU A 340 -32.04 0.90 -1.39
CA GLU A 340 -31.60 0.20 -2.59
C GLU A 340 -32.21 -1.20 -2.74
N GLU A 341 -32.36 -1.94 -1.63
CA GLU A 341 -32.94 -3.28 -1.64
C GLU A 341 -34.47 -3.22 -1.83
N LEU A 342 -35.12 -2.21 -1.24
CA LEU A 342 -36.55 -1.96 -1.43
C LEU A 342 -36.85 -1.61 -2.90
N VAL A 343 -36.04 -0.75 -3.53
CA VAL A 343 -36.17 -0.40 -4.95
C VAL A 343 -35.98 -1.60 -5.87
N ARG A 344 -34.95 -2.43 -5.63
CA ARG A 344 -34.74 -3.68 -6.42
C ARG A 344 -35.92 -4.64 -6.30
N ARG A 345 -36.55 -4.71 -5.12
CA ARG A 345 -37.71 -5.56 -4.88
C ARG A 345 -38.95 -5.01 -5.59
N ALA A 346 -39.18 -3.69 -5.56
CA ALA A 346 -40.24 -3.02 -6.28
C ALA A 346 -40.14 -3.25 -7.80
N LEU A 347 -38.93 -3.16 -8.36
CA LEU A 347 -38.66 -3.43 -9.77
C LEU A 347 -38.96 -4.89 -10.16
N ARG A 348 -38.66 -5.85 -9.28
CA ARG A 348 -39.00 -7.27 -9.52
C ARG A 348 -40.50 -7.53 -9.51
N ALA A 349 -41.23 -6.87 -8.59
CA ALA A 349 -42.68 -6.98 -8.53
C ALA A 349 -43.37 -6.35 -9.75
N ALA A 350 -42.80 -5.28 -10.31
CA ALA A 350 -43.30 -4.61 -11.51
C ALA A 350 -43.03 -5.37 -12.82
N HIS A 351 -42.27 -6.49 -12.79
CA HIS A 351 -41.89 -7.28 -13.97
C HIS A 351 -42.37 -8.74 -13.91
N GLN A 352 -43.25 -9.08 -12.96
CA GLN A 352 -44.00 -10.34 -13.01
C GLN A 352 -45.31 -10.11 -13.79
N PRO A 353 -45.64 -10.99 -14.77
CA PRO A 353 -46.81 -10.82 -15.65
C PRO A 353 -48.15 -10.96 -14.91
#